data_AF-A0A972A6P1-F1
#
_entry.id   AF-A0A972A6P1-F1
#
_cell.length_a   1.000
_cell.length_b   1.000
_cell.length_c   1.000
_cell.angle_alpha   90.00
_cell.angle_beta   90.00
_cell.angle_gamma   90.00
#
_symmetry.space_group_name_H-M   'P 1'
#
loop_
_entity.id
_entity.type
_entity.pdbx_description
1 polymer ?
#
loop_
_entity_poly.entity_id
_entity_poly.type
_entity_poly.pdbx_seq_one_letter_code
_entity_poly.pdbx_strand_id
1 'polypeptide(L)'
;MKRKSLLIAVTVVILIGGALILHLTSILKPKNELKIGKPLVLVVEEGQNMDFKAIENMDLWDKKQRKLLSKYMKENNLRIIAGKYYYNQTTTFKEALEIFRFEKID
;
A
#
# COMPACT_ATOMS: atom_id res chain seq x y z
N MET A 1 24.42 -46.76 23.95
CA MET A 1 24.61 -45.81 22.83
C MET A 1 23.39 -45.67 21.92
N LYS A 2 22.75 -46.76 21.45
CA LYS A 2 21.62 -46.72 20.50
C LYS A 2 20.37 -45.91 20.94
N ARG A 3 20.04 -45.89 22.24
CA ARG A 3 18.87 -45.14 22.76
C ARG A 3 19.08 -43.61 22.79
N LYS A 4 20.31 -43.15 23.02
CA LYS A 4 20.63 -41.70 23.05
C LYS A 4 20.69 -41.10 21.65
N SER A 5 21.18 -41.84 20.65
CA SER A 5 21.20 -41.41 19.24
C SER A 5 19.80 -41.33 18.65
N LEU A 6 18.89 -42.23 19.02
CA LEU A 6 17.50 -42.19 18.59
C LEU A 6 16.79 -40.93 19.13
N LEU A 7 17.04 -40.58 20.40
CA LEU A 7 16.44 -39.41 21.03
C LEU A 7 16.90 -38.10 20.37
N ILE A 8 18.20 -38.00 20.04
CA ILE A 8 18.75 -36.84 19.32
C ILE A 8 18.13 -36.72 17.92
N ALA A 9 17.99 -37.83 17.19
CA ALA A 9 17.38 -37.81 15.86
C ALA A 9 15.92 -37.33 15.89
N VAL A 10 15.14 -37.78 16.87
CA VAL A 10 13.74 -37.32 17.05
C VAL A 10 13.68 -35.83 17.37
N THR A 11 14.55 -35.34 18.26
CA THR A 11 14.59 -33.91 18.62
C THR A 11 14.97 -33.04 17.42
N VAL A 12 15.91 -33.48 16.58
CA VAL A 12 16.31 -32.75 15.38
C VAL A 12 15.18 -32.69 14.35
N VAL A 13 14.44 -33.78 14.15
CA VAL A 13 13.28 -33.81 13.25
C VAL A 13 12.18 -32.85 13.71
N ILE A 14 11.90 -32.79 15.01
CA ILE A 14 10.91 -31.87 15.58
C ILE A 14 11.34 -30.41 15.39
N LEU A 15 12.62 -30.08 15.61
CA LEU A 15 13.14 -28.73 15.44
C LEU A 15 13.09 -28.26 13.98
N ILE A 16 13.50 -29.13 13.05
CA ILE A 16 13.46 -28.81 11.61
C ILE A 16 12.01 -28.66 11.13
N GLY A 17 11.11 -29.57 11.54
CA GLY A 17 9.69 -29.50 11.20
C GLY A 17 9.04 -28.22 11.74
N GLY A 18 9.31 -27.86 12.99
CA GLY A 18 8.80 -26.63 13.60
C GLY A 18 9.29 -25.37 12.89
N ALA A 19 10.57 -25.30 12.52
CA ALA A 19 11.13 -24.19 11.76
C ALA A 19 10.48 -24.05 10.37
N LEU A 20 10.22 -25.16 9.69
CA LEU A 20 9.57 -25.16 8.38
C LEU A 20 8.13 -24.64 8.46
N ILE A 21 7.37 -25.08 9.47
CA ILE A 21 5.98 -24.65 9.69
C ILE A 21 5.91 -23.16 10.00
N LEU A 22 6.82 -22.64 10.85
CA LEU A 22 6.91 -21.21 11.14
C LEU A 22 7.28 -20.39 9.89
N HIS A 23 8.14 -20.93 9.02
CA HIS A 23 8.52 -20.24 7.80
C HIS A 23 7.38 -20.20 6.78
N LEU A 24 6.65 -21.30 6.59
CA LEU A 24 5.47 -21.36 5.72
C LEU A 24 4.34 -20.44 6.21
N THR A 25 4.07 -20.39 7.52
CA THR A 25 3.01 -19.52 8.07
C THR A 25 3.34 -18.03 7.98
N SER A 26 4.62 -17.65 7.96
CA SER A 26 5.06 -16.28 7.65
C SER A 26 4.79 -15.89 6.20
N ILE A 27 5.01 -16.81 5.26
CA ILE A 27 4.81 -16.59 3.81
C ILE A 27 3.32 -16.60 3.44
N LEU A 28 2.53 -17.43 4.12
CA LEU A 28 1.10 -17.63 3.87
C LEU A 28 0.20 -16.64 4.60
N LYS A 29 0.71 -15.63 5.31
CA LYS A 29 -0.16 -14.57 5.84
C LYS A 29 -0.86 -13.90 4.65
N PRO A 30 -2.18 -14.07 4.46
CA PRO A 30 -2.87 -13.35 3.41
C PRO A 30 -2.74 -11.86 3.75
N LYS A 31 -2.00 -11.14 2.91
CA LYS A 31 -1.76 -9.70 3.06
C LYS A 31 -2.99 -8.85 2.70
N ASN A 32 -4.17 -9.46 2.75
CA ASN A 32 -5.43 -8.83 2.43
C ASN A 32 -6.16 -8.55 3.74
N GLU A 33 -5.60 -7.65 4.54
CA GLU A 33 -6.45 -6.82 5.38
C GLU A 33 -7.35 -6.04 4.41
N LEU A 34 -8.57 -6.55 4.20
CA LEU A 34 -9.64 -5.81 3.55
C LEU A 34 -9.94 -4.58 4.42
N LYS A 35 -9.13 -3.54 4.25
CA LYS A 35 -9.42 -2.23 4.79
C LYS A 35 -10.58 -1.70 3.95
N ILE A 36 -11.79 -1.83 4.49
CA ILE A 36 -12.98 -1.17 3.96
C ILE A 36 -12.78 0.32 4.25
N GLY A 37 -12.11 1.01 3.32
CA GLY A 37 -11.88 2.45 3.41
C GLY A 37 -13.19 3.20 3.21
N LYS A 38 -13.41 4.27 3.98
CA LYS A 38 -14.57 5.14 3.74
C LYS A 38 -14.47 5.78 2.34
N PRO A 39 -15.61 6.01 1.66
CA PRO A 39 -15.61 6.78 0.43
C PRO A 39 -15.18 8.22 0.71
N LEU A 40 -14.38 8.77 -0.19
CA LEU A 40 -13.89 10.14 -0.21
C LEU A 40 -14.23 10.76 -1.55
N VAL A 41 -14.36 12.10 -1.53
CA VAL A 41 -14.58 12.88 -2.73
C VAL A 41 -13.59 14.03 -2.74
N LEU A 42 -12.80 14.12 -3.80
CA LEU A 42 -11.98 15.28 -4.09
C LEU A 42 -12.70 16.14 -5.12
N VAL A 43 -12.96 17.40 -4.76
CA VAL A 43 -13.47 18.41 -5.69
C VAL A 43 -12.32 19.37 -5.96
N VAL A 44 -11.95 19.51 -7.23
CA VAL A 44 -10.98 20.49 -7.70
C VAL A 44 -11.74 21.51 -8.53
N GLU A 45 -11.74 22.76 -8.08
CA GLU A 45 -12.40 23.85 -8.78
C GLU A 45 -11.53 24.39 -9.94
N GLU A 46 -12.15 25.07 -10.90
CA GLU A 46 -11.41 25.73 -11.97
C GLU A 46 -10.44 26.79 -11.40
N GLY A 47 -9.20 26.78 -11.89
CA GLY A 47 -8.15 27.67 -11.40
C GLY A 47 -7.50 27.23 -10.07
N GLN A 48 -8.02 26.20 -9.40
CA GLN A 48 -7.40 25.65 -8.19
C GLN A 48 -6.13 24.89 -8.56
N ASN A 49 -5.00 25.24 -7.92
CA ASN A 49 -3.75 24.52 -8.12
C ASN A 49 -3.68 23.27 -7.23
N MET A 50 -4.04 22.12 -7.79
CA MET A 50 -3.98 20.83 -7.09
C MET A 50 -2.67 20.08 -7.40
N ASP A 51 -1.57 20.58 -6.85
CA ASP A 51 -0.21 20.05 -7.06
C ASP A 51 0.19 18.95 -6.03
N PHE A 52 1.45 18.53 -6.08
CA PHE A 52 1.99 17.50 -5.18
C PHE A 52 1.89 17.88 -3.68
N LYS A 53 2.00 19.17 -3.32
CA LYS A 53 1.89 19.62 -1.93
C LYS A 53 0.46 19.48 -1.42
N ALA A 54 -0.51 19.84 -2.26
CA ALA A 54 -1.91 19.69 -1.94
C ALA A 54 -2.27 18.21 -1.70
N ILE A 55 -1.70 17.29 -2.48
CA ILE A 55 -1.86 15.85 -2.26
C ILE A 55 -1.28 15.40 -0.93
N GLU A 56 -0.10 15.88 -0.53
CA GLU A 56 0.51 15.49 0.76
C GLU A 56 -0.35 15.85 1.97
N ASN A 57 -1.19 16.88 1.85
CA ASN A 57 -2.08 17.36 2.90
C ASN A 57 -3.44 16.62 2.96
N MET A 58 -3.69 15.62 2.09
CA MET A 58 -4.93 14.83 2.14
C MET A 58 -4.89 13.75 3.24
N ASP A 59 -5.06 14.15 4.49
CA ASP A 59 -4.86 13.28 5.65
C ASP A 59 -5.82 12.09 5.75
N LEU A 60 -6.99 12.18 5.11
CA LEU A 60 -7.98 11.10 5.09
C LEU A 60 -7.59 9.93 4.18
N TRP A 61 -6.63 10.11 3.28
CA TRP A 61 -6.14 9.08 2.37
C TRP A 61 -4.86 8.43 2.91
N ASP A 62 -4.70 7.11 2.72
CA ASP A 62 -3.54 6.34 3.16
C ASP A 62 -2.21 7.06 2.85
N LYS A 63 -1.45 7.34 3.92
CA LYS A 63 -0.22 8.13 3.87
C LYS A 63 0.83 7.54 2.92
N LYS A 64 0.92 6.22 2.79
CA LYS A 64 1.90 5.58 1.91
C LYS A 64 1.51 5.82 0.45
N GLN A 65 0.25 5.58 0.10
CA GLN A 65 -0.24 5.77 -1.28
C GLN A 65 -0.17 7.23 -1.70
N ARG A 66 -0.58 8.14 -0.80
CA ARG A 66 -0.49 9.59 -0.98
C ARG A 66 0.92 10.08 -1.27
N LYS A 67 1.92 9.58 -0.52
CA LYS A 67 3.34 9.92 -0.75
C LYS A 67 3.85 9.44 -2.11
N LEU A 68 3.42 8.24 -2.55
CA LEU A 68 3.79 7.73 -3.87
C LEU A 68 3.21 8.62 -4.98
N LEU A 69 1.95 9.04 -4.87
CA LEU A 69 1.34 9.94 -5.83
C LEU A 69 1.99 11.34 -5.83
N SER A 70 2.21 11.93 -4.65
CA SER A 70 2.92 13.23 -4.52
C SER A 70 4.27 13.19 -5.23
N LYS A 71 5.08 12.15 -4.96
CA LYS A 71 6.38 11.96 -5.59
C LYS A 71 6.25 11.88 -7.11
N TYR A 72 5.33 11.05 -7.62
CA TYR A 72 5.09 10.92 -9.05
C TYR A 72 4.71 12.25 -9.70
N MET A 73 3.79 13.01 -9.10
CA MET A 73 3.38 14.32 -9.61
C MET A 73 4.53 15.32 -9.61
N LYS A 74 5.34 15.34 -8.56
CA LYS A 74 6.52 16.21 -8.45
C LYS A 74 7.55 15.90 -9.53
N GLU A 75 7.87 14.62 -9.75
CA GLU A 75 8.88 14.20 -10.73
C GLU A 75 8.45 14.48 -12.17
N ASN A 76 7.14 14.47 -12.44
CA ASN A 76 6.59 14.67 -13.79
C ASN A 76 6.06 16.10 -14.03
N ASN A 77 6.19 16.98 -13.04
CA ASN A 77 5.63 18.33 -13.02
C ASN A 77 4.12 18.36 -13.33
N LEU A 78 3.33 17.61 -12.57
CA LEU A 78 1.90 17.42 -12.79
C LEU A 78 1.05 18.10 -11.71
N ARG A 79 -0.13 18.57 -12.12
CA ARG A 79 -1.25 18.91 -11.23
C ARG A 79 -2.51 18.15 -11.63
N ILE A 80 -3.42 17.95 -10.68
CA ILE A 80 -4.75 17.37 -10.95
C ILE A 80 -5.64 18.47 -11.55
N ILE A 81 -6.35 18.16 -12.63
CA ILE A 81 -7.25 19.11 -13.30
C ILE A 81 -8.59 19.23 -12.57
N ALA A 82 -9.31 20.31 -12.86
CA ALA A 82 -10.64 20.56 -12.32
C ALA A 82 -11.60 19.37 -12.56
N GLY A 83 -12.41 19.06 -11.55
CA GLY A 83 -13.32 17.93 -11.60
C GLY A 83 -13.69 17.38 -10.23
N LYS A 84 -14.56 16.36 -10.25
CA LYS A 84 -15.01 15.64 -9.06
C LYS A 84 -14.56 14.19 -9.14
N TYR A 85 -13.73 13.77 -8.20
CA TYR A 85 -13.09 12.46 -8.17
C TYR A 85 -13.57 11.67 -6.96
N TYR A 86 -14.03 10.45 -7.21
CA TYR A 86 -14.52 9.54 -6.18
C TYR A 86 -13.48 8.44 -5.96
N TYR A 87 -13.09 8.27 -4.70
CA TYR A 87 -12.07 7.30 -4.31
C TYR A 87 -12.31 6.85 -2.87
N ASN A 88 -11.49 5.95 -2.35
CA ASN A 88 -11.60 5.44 -0.98
C ASN A 88 -10.35 5.80 -0.18
N GLN A 89 -10.47 5.81 1.16
CA GLN A 89 -9.31 5.99 2.05
C GLN A 89 -8.17 4.99 1.79
N THR A 90 -8.49 3.84 1.17
CA THR A 90 -7.58 2.73 0.90
C THR A 90 -7.17 2.63 -0.56
N THR A 91 -7.60 3.58 -1.41
CA THR A 91 -7.21 3.65 -2.82
C THR A 91 -5.69 3.58 -2.95
N THR A 92 -5.23 2.65 -3.77
CA THR A 92 -3.82 2.45 -4.05
C THR A 92 -3.29 3.53 -4.99
N PHE A 93 -1.97 3.70 -5.04
CA PHE A 93 -1.32 4.58 -6.00
C PHE A 93 -1.73 4.28 -7.44
N LYS A 94 -1.82 2.99 -7.82
CA LYS A 94 -2.22 2.59 -9.16
C LYS A 94 -3.66 3.01 -9.48
N GLU A 95 -4.59 2.73 -8.58
CA GLU A 95 -6.00 3.14 -8.74
C GLU A 95 -6.12 4.67 -8.79
N ALA A 96 -5.32 5.40 -8.01
CA ALA A 96 -5.33 6.86 -8.04
C ALA A 96 -4.89 7.43 -9.40
N LEU A 97 -3.96 6.78 -10.11
CA LEU A 97 -3.59 7.17 -11.47
C LEU A 97 -4.71 6.94 -12.49
N GLU A 98 -5.59 5.97 -12.24
CA GLU A 98 -6.75 5.68 -13.09
C GLU A 98 -7.94 6.61 -12.78
N ILE A 99 -8.06 7.05 -11.52
CA ILE A 99 -9.14 7.93 -11.05
C ILE A 99 -8.86 9.39 -11.40
N PHE A 100 -7.66 9.89 -11.06
CA PHE A 100 -7.34 11.29 -11.21
C PHE A 100 -6.90 11.61 -12.64
N ARG A 101 -7.25 12.82 -13.09
CA ARG A 101 -6.79 13.35 -14.36
C ARG A 101 -5.74 14.42 -14.10
N PHE A 102 -4.70 14.42 -14.92
CA PHE A 102 -3.52 15.24 -14.70
C PHE A 102 -3.23 16.09 -15.94
N GLU A 103 -2.60 17.23 -15.72
CA GLU A 103 -1.96 18.03 -16.75
C GLU A 103 -0.56 18.46 -16.29
N LYS A 104 0.29 18.80 -17.25
CA LYS A 104 1.60 19.37 -16.96
C LYS A 104 1.42 20.79 -16.43
N ILE A 105 2.21 21.11 -15.42
CA ILE A 105 2.43 22.49 -14.99
C ILE A 105 3.46 23.06 -15.96
N ASP A 106 3.11 24.14 -16.65
CA ASP A 106 4.05 24.91 -17.48
C ASP A 106 4.96 25.78 -16.60
#